data_AF-A0A328DCL2-F1
#
_entry.id   AF-A0A328DCL2-F1
#
_cell.length_a   1.000
_cell.length_b   1.000
_cell.length_c   1.000
_cell.angle_alpha   90.00
_cell.angle_beta   90.00
_cell.angle_gamma   90.00
#
_symmetry.space_group_name_H-M   'P 1'
#
loop_
_entity.id
_entity.type
_entity.pdbx_description
1 polymer ?
#
loop_
_entity_poly.entity_id
_entity_poly.type
_entity_poly.pdbx_seq_one_letter_code
_entity_poly.pdbx_strand_id
1 'polypeptide(L)'
;MASPAAVRRSGGGLLEGLYRVIMRRNSVYVTFVVAGAFVGERVRIISARSRDIHLLSLKLIRVVDYGIKKLWEQNNIGKRYEDIPVLGQRPSE
;
A
#
# COMPACT_ATOMS: atom_id res chain seq x y z
N MET A 1 42.71 -30.80 -9.48
CA MET A 1 41.91 -30.05 -10.48
C MET A 1 40.48 -30.01 -10.01
N ALA A 2 40.02 -28.85 -9.54
CA ALA A 2 38.67 -28.66 -9.00
C ALA A 2 37.67 -28.45 -10.15
N SER A 3 36.64 -29.29 -10.26
CA SER A 3 35.42 -28.92 -10.99
C SER A 3 34.45 -28.32 -9.96
N PRO A 4 34.11 -27.02 -10.07
CA PRO A 4 33.16 -26.42 -9.16
C PRO A 4 31.80 -27.06 -9.39
N ALA A 5 31.16 -27.38 -8.26
CA ALA A 5 29.82 -27.91 -8.18
C ALA A 5 28.89 -27.27 -9.22
N ALA A 6 28.24 -28.12 -10.02
CA ALA A 6 27.02 -27.74 -10.71
C ALA A 6 26.04 -27.26 -9.64
N VAL A 7 25.97 -25.94 -9.46
CA VAL A 7 24.97 -25.27 -8.63
C VAL A 7 23.62 -25.68 -9.20
N ARG A 8 23.02 -26.70 -8.59
CA ARG A 8 21.63 -27.08 -8.78
C ARG A 8 20.83 -25.86 -8.36
N ARG A 9 20.47 -25.01 -9.34
CA ARG A 9 19.60 -23.87 -9.14
C ARG A 9 18.30 -24.42 -8.55
N SER A 10 18.13 -24.17 -7.25
CA SER A 10 16.97 -24.50 -6.43
C SER A 10 15.70 -24.31 -7.27
N GLY A 11 15.05 -25.43 -7.61
CA GLY A 11 13.88 -25.48 -8.46
C GLY A 11 12.75 -24.70 -7.81
N GLY A 12 12.23 -23.74 -8.55
CA GLY A 12 11.20 -22.78 -8.16
C GLY A 12 10.12 -23.34 -7.26
N GLY A 13 9.85 -22.63 -6.16
CA GLY A 13 8.85 -23.01 -5.16
C GLY A 13 7.43 -23.11 -5.72
N LEU A 14 6.49 -23.49 -4.87
CA LEU A 14 5.06 -23.65 -5.21
C LEU A 14 4.49 -22.47 -6.01
N LEU A 15 4.92 -21.24 -5.66
CA LEU A 15 4.53 -20.01 -6.35
C LEU A 15 5.10 -19.93 -7.78
N GLU A 16 6.30 -20.42 -8.03
CA GLU A 16 6.89 -20.46 -9.37
C GLU A 16 6.20 -21.52 -10.24
N GLY A 17 5.81 -22.65 -9.66
CA GLY A 17 4.96 -23.65 -10.33
C GLY A 17 3.60 -23.07 -10.73
N LEU A 18 2.94 -22.38 -9.79
CA LEU A 18 1.66 -21.72 -10.04
C LEU A 18 1.78 -20.61 -11.09
N TYR A 19 2.84 -19.80 -10.99
CA TYR A 19 3.15 -18.75 -11.94
C TYR A 19 3.33 -19.31 -13.34
N ARG A 20 4.14 -20.37 -13.52
CA ARG A 20 4.34 -21.01 -14.83
C ARG A 20 3.06 -21.57 -15.43
N VAL A 21 2.13 -22.05 -14.60
CA VAL A 21 0.84 -22.59 -15.07
C VAL A 21 -0.09 -21.47 -15.52
N ILE A 22 -0.26 -20.42 -14.72
CA ILE A 22 -1.19 -19.33 -15.01
C ILE A 22 -0.63 -18.39 -16.09
N MET A 23 0.68 -18.09 -16.05
CA MET A 23 1.35 -17.21 -17.01
C MET A 23 1.84 -17.94 -18.27
N ARG A 24 1.46 -19.20 -18.47
CA ARG A 24 1.97 -20.02 -19.58
C ARG A 24 1.69 -19.41 -20.95
N ARG A 25 0.52 -18.76 -21.11
CA ARG A 25 0.07 -18.12 -22.36
C ARG A 25 -0.80 -16.91 -22.02
N ASN A 26 -0.72 -15.87 -22.84
CA ASN A 26 -1.53 -14.65 -22.69
C ASN A 26 -3.03 -14.96 -22.50
N SER A 27 -3.56 -15.96 -23.21
CA SER A 27 -4.95 -16.39 -23.04
C SER A 27 -5.25 -16.97 -21.65
N VAL A 28 -4.35 -17.80 -21.10
CA VAL A 28 -4.51 -18.40 -19.77
C VAL A 28 -4.46 -17.33 -18.70
N TYR A 29 -3.47 -16.43 -18.77
CA TYR A 29 -3.37 -15.28 -17.89
C TYR A 29 -4.66 -14.46 -17.91
N VAL A 30 -5.16 -14.09 -19.09
CA VAL A 30 -6.37 -13.27 -19.24
C VAL A 30 -7.60 -13.96 -18.65
N THR A 31 -7.79 -15.27 -18.88
CA THR A 31 -8.92 -16.00 -18.30
C THR A 31 -8.88 -16.04 -16.78
N PHE A 32 -7.70 -16.27 -16.18
CA PHE A 32 -7.54 -16.25 -14.72
C PHE A 32 -7.75 -14.86 -14.12
N VAL A 33 -7.28 -13.80 -14.78
CA VAL A 33 -7.50 -12.40 -14.35
C VAL A 33 -8.99 -12.05 -14.42
N VAL A 34 -9.67 -12.37 -15.51
CA VAL A 34 -11.10 -12.11 -15.68
C VAL A 34 -11.92 -12.91 -14.66
N ALA A 35 -11.63 -14.21 -14.48
CA ALA A 35 -12.30 -15.04 -13.49
C ALA A 35 -12.08 -14.53 -12.05
N GLY A 36 -10.84 -14.13 -11.71
CA GLY A 36 -10.51 -13.55 -10.41
C GLY A 36 -11.22 -12.21 -10.17
N ALA A 37 -11.33 -11.36 -11.19
CA ALA A 37 -12.07 -10.10 -11.13
C ALA A 37 -13.57 -10.34 -10.89
N PHE A 38 -14.19 -11.29 -11.60
CA PHE A 38 -15.59 -11.65 -11.37
C PHE A 38 -15.85 -12.21 -9.98
N VAL A 39 -14.99 -13.10 -9.47
CA VAL A 39 -15.11 -13.63 -8.10
C VAL A 39 -14.94 -12.53 -7.06
N GLY A 40 -13.92 -11.67 -7.22
CA GLY A 40 -13.68 -10.52 -6.36
C GLY A 40 -14.84 -9.52 -6.39
N GLU A 41 -15.48 -9.32 -7.55
CA GLU A 41 -16.68 -8.49 -7.68
C GLU A 41 -17.89 -9.13 -7.00
N ARG A 42 -18.10 -10.45 -7.06
CA ARG A 42 -19.19 -11.12 -6.34
C ARG A 42 -19.03 -11.03 -4.83
N VAL A 43 -17.80 -11.12 -4.32
CA VAL A 43 -17.48 -10.84 -2.90
C VAL A 43 -17.74 -9.36 -2.60
N ARG A 44 -17.39 -8.46 -3.52
CA ARG A 44 -17.68 -7.03 -3.41
C ARG A 44 -19.18 -6.73 -3.44
N ILE A 45 -20.01 -7.43 -4.22
CA ILE A 45 -21.46 -7.19 -4.29
C ILE A 45 -22.18 -7.64 -3.01
N ILE A 46 -21.68 -8.67 -2.31
CA ILE A 46 -22.20 -9.05 -0.98
C ILE A 46 -21.74 -8.06 0.10
N SER A 47 -20.59 -7.40 -0.08
CA SER A 47 -20.00 -6.46 0.88
C SER A 47 -20.18 -4.96 0.57
N ALA A 48 -20.67 -4.58 -0.60
CA ALA A 48 -20.70 -3.18 -1.06
C ALA A 48 -22.13 -2.74 -1.30
N ARG A 49 -22.81 -2.37 -0.21
CA ARG A 49 -23.90 -1.41 -0.31
C ARG A 49 -23.26 -0.06 -0.63
N SER A 50 -23.64 0.56 -1.75
CA SER A 50 -23.07 1.78 -2.37
C SER A 50 -22.77 2.99 -1.47
N ARG A 51 -23.12 2.97 -0.17
CA ARG A 51 -22.78 4.01 0.81
C ARG A 51 -21.41 3.80 1.48
N ASP A 52 -20.88 2.58 1.43
CA ASP A 52 -19.63 2.25 2.13
C ASP A 52 -18.38 2.70 1.37
N ILE A 53 -18.40 2.79 0.03
CA ILE A 53 -17.25 3.26 -0.76
C ILE A 53 -16.91 4.74 -0.45
N HIS A 54 -17.91 5.60 -0.31
CA HIS A 54 -17.70 7.01 0.05
C HIS A 54 -17.25 7.18 1.52
N LEU A 55 -17.76 6.34 2.42
CA LEU A 55 -17.33 6.36 3.82
C LEU A 55 -15.93 5.77 4.00
N LEU A 56 -15.55 4.77 3.22
CA LEU A 56 -14.21 4.19 3.22
C LEU A 56 -13.18 5.16 2.66
N SER A 57 -13.50 5.90 1.58
CA SER A 57 -12.61 6.95 1.08
C SER A 57 -12.41 8.05 2.12
N LEU A 58 -13.49 8.50 2.78
CA LEU A 58 -13.40 9.55 3.80
C LEU A 58 -12.68 9.09 5.07
N LYS A 59 -12.85 7.82 5.50
CA LYS A 59 -12.12 7.27 6.64
C LYS A 59 -10.63 7.13 6.35
N LEU A 60 -10.26 6.66 5.15
CA LEU A 60 -8.87 6.52 4.76
C LEU A 60 -8.18 7.88 4.68
N ILE A 61 -8.84 8.88 4.09
CA ILE A 61 -8.31 10.27 4.03
C ILE A 61 -8.03 10.80 5.44
N ARG A 62 -8.96 10.65 6.39
CA ARG A 62 -8.76 11.11 7.77
C ARG A 62 -7.60 10.41 8.49
N VAL A 63 -7.39 9.12 8.25
CA VAL A 63 -6.28 8.36 8.83
C VAL A 63 -4.95 8.85 8.24
N VAL A 64 -4.90 9.07 6.93
CA VAL A 64 -3.71 9.61 6.24
C VAL A 64 -3.41 11.03 6.71
N ASP A 65 -4.42 11.90 6.80
CA ASP A 65 -4.28 13.27 7.30
C ASP A 65 -3.73 13.29 8.73
N TYR A 66 -4.24 12.42 9.60
CA TYR A 66 -3.74 12.28 10.98
C TYR A 66 -2.28 11.82 11.01
N GLY A 67 -1.93 10.81 10.19
CA GLY A 67 -0.58 10.29 10.09
C GLY A 67 0.43 11.35 9.60
N ILE A 68 0.09 12.06 8.52
CA ILE A 68 0.92 13.14 7.96
C ILE A 68 1.08 14.26 8.98
N LYS A 69 -0.02 14.71 9.61
CA LYS A 69 0.03 15.76 10.63
C LYS A 69 0.95 15.37 11.77
N LYS A 70 0.86 14.13 12.27
CA LYS A 70 1.68 13.66 13.39
C LYS A 70 3.17 13.62 13.05
N LEU A 71 3.51 13.16 11.85
CA LEU A 71 4.89 13.15 11.36
C LEU A 71 5.45 14.57 11.20
N TRP A 72 4.64 15.49 10.66
CA TRP A 72 5.05 16.88 10.49
C TRP A 72 5.25 17.60 11.83
N GLU A 73 4.35 17.39 12.80
CA GLU A 73 4.49 17.93 14.16
C GLU A 73 5.79 17.45 14.83
N GLN A 74 6.12 16.17 14.70
CA GLN A 74 7.35 15.61 15.26
C GLN A 74 8.62 16.15 14.58
N ASN A 75 8.58 16.36 13.26
CA ASN A 75 9.75 16.84 12.53
C ASN A 75 10.01 18.35 12.71
N ASN A 76 8.99 19.12 13.12
CA ASN A 76 9.07 20.58 13.24
C ASN A 76 9.01 21.08 14.69
N ILE A 77 9.27 20.23 15.68
CA ILE A 77 9.37 20.63 17.09
C ILE A 77 10.40 21.76 17.22
N GLY A 78 10.02 22.87 17.88
CA GLY A 78 10.87 24.05 18.04
C GLY A 78 10.85 25.03 16.86
N LYS A 79 10.20 24.66 15.74
CA LYS A 79 10.02 25.52 14.55
C LYS A 79 8.57 25.94 14.34
N ARG A 80 7.62 25.34 15.07
CA ARG A 80 6.21 25.71 14.99
C ARG A 80 6.02 27.10 15.59
N TYR A 81 5.04 27.84 15.08
CA TYR A 81 4.68 29.15 15.65
C TYR A 81 4.54 29.07 17.17
N GLU A 82 3.85 28.07 17.71
CA GLU A 82 3.66 27.90 19.15
C GLU A 82 4.95 27.77 19.97
N ASP A 83 6.06 27.32 19.36
CA ASP A 83 7.32 27.04 20.04
C ASP A 83 8.26 28.25 20.05
N ILE A 84 7.90 29.37 19.41
CA ILE A 84 8.77 30.55 19.31
C ILE A 84 8.60 31.41 20.58
N PRO A 85 9.63 31.51 21.44
CA PRO A 85 9.51 32.11 22.77
C PRO A 85 9.28 33.63 22.77
N VAL A 86 9.49 34.32 21.64
CA VAL A 86 9.39 35.78 21.53
C VAL A 86 8.10 36.27 20.88
N LEU A 87 7.21 35.36 20.47
CA LEU A 87 5.94 35.75 19.84
C LEU A 87 5.05 36.52 20.82
N GLY A 88 4.69 37.75 20.43
CA GLY A 88 3.79 38.61 21.20
C GLY A 88 4.48 39.65 22.09
N GLN A 89 5.82 39.64 22.20
CA GLN A 89 6.53 40.78 22.78
C GLN A 89 6.53 41.92 21.75
N ARG A 90 5.67 42.92 21.94
CA ARG A 90 5.84 44.19 21.24
C ARG A 90 7.18 44.78 21.71
N PRO A 91 8.07 45.22 20.82
CA PRO A 91 9.17 46.08 21.25
C PRO A 91 8.52 47.29 21.94
N SER A 92 8.77 47.44 23.24
CA SER A 92 8.44 48.66 23.96
C SER A 92 9.40 49.72 23.42
N GLU A 93 8.88 50.55 22.53
CA GLU A 93 9.49 51.84 22.19
C GLU A 93 9.59 52.73 23.43
#